data_AF-A0A060BV32-F1
#
_entry.id   AF-A0A060BV32-F1
#
_cell.length_a   1.000
_cell.length_b   1.000
_cell.length_c   1.000
_cell.angle_alpha   90.00
_cell.angle_beta   90.00
_cell.angle_gamma   90.00
#
_symmetry.space_group_name_H-M   'P 1'
#
loop_
_entity.id
_entity.type
_entity.pdbx_description
1 polymer ?
#
loop_
_entity_poly.entity_id
_entity_poly.type
_entity_poly.pdbx_seq_one_letter_code
_entity_poly.pdbx_strand_id
1 'polypeptide(L)'
;SYAATATAIINTRLSNLIVDDFQQLRFVDPDTGLPLTYNLFVPKDYDASKSYPLVLFMHDAGVTGTNPLRTLEQGLGAISFASPEDQAKRPAFVLAPQYPVAIANDASETSDYADVTIRLIEDLTGRYSIDRKRLYTTGQSGGCMTSIALNIKYPDFFA
;
A
#
# COMPACT_ATOMS: atom_id res chain seq x y z
N SER A 1 -34.87 25.46 -1.54
CA SER A 1 -34.16 24.36 -2.23
C SER A 1 -32.67 24.52 -1.97
N TYR A 2 -32.02 23.46 -1.49
CA TYR A 2 -30.67 23.50 -0.92
C TYR A 2 -29.61 23.86 -1.96
N ALA A 3 -28.72 24.79 -1.58
CA ALA A 3 -27.54 25.16 -2.35
C ALA A 3 -26.47 24.08 -2.18
N ALA A 4 -25.86 23.64 -3.28
CA ALA A 4 -24.67 22.81 -3.26
C ALA A 4 -23.49 23.65 -2.77
N THR A 5 -23.07 23.44 -1.53
CA THR A 5 -21.81 23.99 -1.01
C THR A 5 -20.66 23.26 -1.68
N ALA A 6 -19.93 23.98 -2.54
CA ALA A 6 -18.73 23.51 -3.22
C ALA A 6 -17.58 23.35 -2.21
N THR A 7 -17.46 22.19 -1.58
CA THR A 7 -16.28 21.78 -0.81
C THR A 7 -15.28 21.07 -1.74
N ALA A 8 -14.74 21.79 -2.72
CA ALA A 8 -13.75 21.23 -3.66
C ALA A 8 -12.30 21.66 -3.38
N ILE A 9 -12.04 22.45 -2.32
CA ILE A 9 -10.71 23.04 -2.08
C ILE A 9 -9.90 22.29 -1.00
N ILE A 10 -10.50 21.39 -0.23
CA ILE A 10 -9.82 20.70 0.88
C ILE A 10 -8.97 19.51 0.39
N ASN A 11 -9.29 18.93 -0.78
CA ASN A 11 -8.81 17.60 -1.15
C ASN A 11 -7.35 17.57 -1.66
N THR A 12 -6.93 18.53 -2.49
CA THR A 12 -5.57 18.50 -3.08
C THR A 12 -4.47 18.88 -2.09
N ARG A 13 -4.70 19.86 -1.21
CA ARG A 13 -3.67 20.27 -0.24
C ARG A 13 -3.48 19.23 0.86
N LEU A 14 -4.57 18.66 1.39
CA LEU A 14 -4.47 17.61 2.40
C LEU A 14 -3.91 16.31 1.81
N SER A 15 -4.27 15.93 0.59
CA SER A 15 -3.66 14.77 -0.07
C SER A 15 -2.16 14.96 -0.25
N ASN A 16 -1.70 16.12 -0.73
CA ASN A 16 -0.25 16.40 -0.82
C ASN A 16 0.45 16.28 0.53
N LEU A 17 -0.13 16.81 1.61
CA LEU A 17 0.45 16.69 2.95
C LEU A 17 0.54 15.23 3.43
N ILE A 18 -0.48 14.41 3.14
CA ILE A 18 -0.45 12.99 3.50
C ILE A 18 0.55 12.22 2.62
N VAL A 19 0.66 12.57 1.33
CA VAL A 19 1.68 12.02 0.42
C VAL A 19 3.08 12.30 0.95
N ASP A 20 3.32 13.51 1.46
CA ASP A 20 4.60 13.91 2.05
C ASP A 20 4.96 13.12 3.33
N ASP A 21 3.98 12.54 4.02
CA ASP A 21 4.21 11.68 5.19
C ASP A 21 4.63 10.24 4.82
N PHE A 22 4.55 9.85 3.54
CA PHE A 22 5.07 8.55 3.07
C PHE A 22 6.58 8.62 2.82
N GLN A 23 7.29 7.64 3.35
CA GLN A 23 8.70 7.43 3.03
C GLN A 23 8.82 6.63 1.74
N GLN A 24 9.52 7.20 0.75
CA GLN A 24 9.87 6.46 -0.45
C GLN A 24 11.15 5.66 -0.23
N LEU A 25 11.04 4.36 -0.37
CA LEU A 25 12.08 3.39 -0.07
C LEU A 25 12.26 2.41 -1.23
N ARG A 26 13.36 1.66 -1.20
CA ARG A 26 13.68 0.66 -2.21
C ARG A 26 14.06 -0.65 -1.52
N PHE A 27 13.45 -1.72 -1.97
CA PHE A 27 13.77 -3.08 -1.59
C PHE A 27 14.43 -3.78 -2.78
N VAL A 28 15.50 -4.52 -2.53
CA VAL A 28 16.10 -5.42 -3.52
C VAL A 28 15.87 -6.82 -3.00
N ASP A 29 15.06 -7.57 -3.72
CA ASP A 29 14.68 -8.91 -3.33
C ASP A 29 15.91 -9.82 -3.25
N PRO A 30 16.19 -10.45 -2.11
CA PRO A 30 17.40 -11.26 -1.95
C PRO A 30 17.39 -12.53 -2.82
N ASP A 31 16.21 -13.04 -3.17
CA ASP A 31 16.07 -14.30 -3.90
C ASP A 31 16.16 -14.11 -5.41
N THR A 32 15.58 -13.02 -5.94
CA THR A 32 15.53 -12.76 -7.40
C THR A 32 16.47 -11.63 -7.85
N GLY A 33 16.95 -10.80 -6.92
CA GLY A 33 17.68 -9.56 -7.23
C GLY A 33 16.80 -8.44 -7.80
N LEU A 34 15.48 -8.65 -7.91
CA LEU A 34 14.57 -7.66 -8.48
C LEU A 34 14.39 -6.47 -7.53
N PRO A 35 14.50 -5.22 -8.03
CA PRO A 35 14.21 -4.05 -7.23
C PRO A 35 12.71 -3.74 -7.23
N LEU A 36 12.22 -3.30 -6.07
CA LEU A 36 10.87 -2.77 -5.88
C LEU A 36 10.95 -1.45 -5.11
N THR A 37 10.50 -0.37 -5.75
CA THR A 37 10.31 0.91 -5.08
C THR A 37 8.96 0.90 -4.38
N TYR A 38 8.88 1.40 -3.16
CA TYR A 38 7.65 1.44 -2.39
C TYR A 38 7.55 2.68 -1.52
N ASN A 39 6.32 3.05 -1.20
CA ASN A 39 6.01 4.11 -0.27
C ASN A 39 5.52 3.47 1.04
N LEU A 40 6.08 3.87 2.17
CA LEU A 40 5.72 3.38 3.49
C LEU A 40 5.30 4.54 4.38
N PHE A 41 4.06 4.50 4.85
CA PHE A 41 3.60 5.33 5.95
C PHE A 41 3.84 4.57 7.26
N VAL A 42 4.54 5.23 8.18
CA VAL A 42 4.74 4.74 9.56
C VAL A 42 3.86 5.59 10.48
N PRO A 43 3.05 4.99 11.38
CA PRO A 43 2.25 5.76 12.32
C PRO A 43 3.08 6.80 13.07
N LYS A 44 2.58 8.04 13.14
CA LYS A 44 3.35 9.19 13.67
C LYS A 44 3.92 8.96 15.08
N ASP A 45 3.15 8.29 15.94
CA ASP A 45 3.54 7.94 17.31
C ASP A 45 3.88 6.45 17.43
N TYR A 46 4.55 5.90 16.42
CA TYR A 46 4.99 4.50 16.41
C TYR A 46 5.87 4.18 17.62
N ASP A 47 5.49 3.12 18.33
CA ASP A 47 6.16 2.61 19.53
C ASP A 47 6.44 1.13 19.32
N ALA A 48 7.73 0.74 19.25
CA ALA A 48 8.14 -0.64 19.00
C ALA A 48 7.68 -1.65 20.07
N SER A 49 7.21 -1.20 21.24
CA SER A 49 6.63 -2.06 22.27
C SER A 49 5.16 -2.43 22.01
N LYS A 50 4.49 -1.71 21.10
CA LYS A 50 3.11 -1.98 20.66
C LYS A 50 3.12 -2.72 19.33
N SER A 51 1.99 -3.32 18.97
CA SER A 51 1.84 -4.07 17.72
C SER A 51 0.79 -3.43 16.81
N TYR A 52 1.15 -3.19 15.55
CA TYR A 52 0.35 -2.42 14.59
C TYR A 52 -0.07 -3.28 13.39
N PRO A 53 -1.26 -3.06 12.81
CA PRO A 53 -1.63 -3.69 11.55
C PRO A 53 -0.85 -3.06 10.39
N LEU A 54 -0.82 -3.75 9.24
CA LEU A 54 -0.33 -3.23 7.97
C LEU A 54 -1.43 -3.33 6.91
N VAL A 55 -1.64 -2.25 6.18
CA VAL A 55 -2.52 -2.20 5.00
C VAL A 55 -1.65 -2.09 3.75
N LEU A 56 -1.65 -3.14 2.92
CA LEU A 56 -1.07 -3.14 1.59
C LEU A 56 -2.10 -2.56 0.60
N PHE A 57 -1.75 -1.44 -0.03
CA PHE A 57 -2.53 -0.83 -1.11
C PHE A 57 -1.90 -1.14 -2.47
N MET A 58 -2.71 -1.70 -3.36
CA MET A 58 -2.32 -2.11 -4.71
C MET A 58 -2.90 -1.13 -5.74
N HIS A 59 -2.03 -0.47 -6.50
CA HIS A 59 -2.45 0.41 -7.59
C HIS A 59 -3.05 -0.37 -8.77
N ASP A 60 -3.76 0.33 -9.65
CA ASP A 60 -4.32 -0.25 -10.88
C ASP A 60 -3.21 -0.64 -11.88
N ALA A 61 -3.48 -1.63 -12.72
CA ALA A 61 -2.59 -2.01 -13.83
C ALA A 61 -2.26 -0.83 -14.77
N GLY A 62 -3.17 0.13 -14.95
CA GLY A 62 -2.90 1.36 -15.72
C GLY A 62 -1.88 2.32 -15.09
N VAL A 63 -1.50 2.08 -13.84
CA VAL A 63 -0.54 2.89 -13.04
C VAL A 63 0.84 2.23 -12.96
N THR A 64 1.03 1.08 -13.58
CA THR A 64 2.36 0.47 -13.71
C THR A 64 3.34 1.43 -14.38
N GLY A 65 4.58 1.40 -13.92
CA GLY A 65 5.63 2.30 -14.39
C GLY A 65 6.64 2.58 -13.29
N THR A 66 7.59 3.45 -13.60
CA THR A 66 8.73 3.73 -12.72
C THR A 66 8.54 4.94 -11.83
N ASN A 67 7.47 5.73 -11.99
CA ASN A 67 7.21 6.89 -11.14
C ASN A 67 6.50 6.45 -9.84
N PRO A 68 7.19 6.48 -8.68
CA PRO A 68 6.68 5.97 -7.41
C PRO A 68 5.55 6.80 -6.79
N LEU A 69 5.35 8.05 -7.20
CA LEU A 69 4.30 8.90 -6.67
C LEU A 69 2.92 8.56 -7.26
N ARG A 70 2.87 7.92 -8.43
CA ARG A 70 1.60 7.63 -9.10
C ARG A 70 0.70 6.70 -8.28
N THR A 71 1.29 5.76 -7.53
CA THR A 71 0.55 4.89 -6.61
C THR A 71 -0.14 5.68 -5.50
N LEU A 72 0.45 6.79 -5.04
CA LEU A 72 -0.13 7.63 -3.99
C LEU A 72 -1.16 8.62 -4.55
N GLU A 73 -0.97 9.08 -5.78
CA GLU A 73 -1.90 9.99 -6.48
C GLU A 73 -3.16 9.27 -6.99
N GLN A 74 -3.11 7.95 -7.15
CA GLN A 74 -4.21 7.17 -7.72
C GLN A 74 -5.24 6.75 -6.68
N GLY A 75 -6.34 7.51 -6.63
CA GLY A 75 -7.45 7.23 -5.74
C GLY A 75 -7.00 7.45 -4.30
N LEU A 76 -7.84 8.02 -3.46
CA LEU A 76 -7.47 8.31 -2.08
C LEU A 76 -7.28 7.04 -1.22
N GLY A 77 -7.02 5.87 -1.81
CA GLY A 77 -6.96 4.57 -1.14
C GLY A 77 -5.85 4.53 -0.09
N ALA A 78 -4.58 4.57 -0.49
CA ALA A 78 -3.46 4.61 0.46
C ALA A 78 -3.55 5.83 1.40
N ILE A 79 -3.92 6.99 0.85
CA ILE A 79 -4.03 8.27 1.58
C ILE A 79 -5.14 8.22 2.65
N SER A 80 -6.25 7.54 2.41
CA SER A 80 -7.34 7.43 3.39
C SER A 80 -6.84 6.72 4.64
N PHE A 81 -6.21 5.56 4.48
CA PHE A 81 -5.65 4.81 5.62
C PHE A 81 -4.56 5.58 6.37
N ALA A 82 -3.83 6.47 5.70
CA ALA A 82 -2.82 7.35 6.30
C ALA A 82 -3.40 8.67 6.85
N SER A 83 -4.69 8.95 6.65
CA SER A 83 -5.29 10.21 7.07
C SER A 83 -5.24 10.37 8.60
N PRO A 84 -5.11 11.61 9.11
CA PRO A 84 -5.11 11.83 10.56
C PRO A 84 -6.36 11.29 11.27
N GLU A 85 -7.51 11.31 10.61
CA GLU A 85 -8.75 10.77 11.17
C GLU A 85 -8.71 9.24 11.29
N ASP A 86 -8.26 8.55 10.24
CA ASP A 86 -8.12 7.09 10.27
C ASP A 86 -7.05 6.65 11.25
N GLN A 87 -5.88 7.29 11.24
CA GLN A 87 -4.77 6.97 12.14
C GLN A 87 -5.11 7.24 13.61
N ALA A 88 -5.91 8.26 13.93
CA ALA A 88 -6.37 8.50 15.31
C ALA A 88 -7.27 7.38 15.85
N LYS A 89 -8.04 6.71 14.97
CA LYS A 89 -8.95 5.61 15.34
C LYS A 89 -8.27 4.25 15.25
N ARG A 90 -7.40 4.08 14.25
CA ARG A 90 -6.77 2.81 13.86
C ARG A 90 -5.34 3.09 13.37
N PRO A 91 -4.37 3.30 14.29
CA PRO A 91 -2.97 3.46 13.90
C PRO A 91 -2.49 2.23 13.11
N ALA A 92 -1.97 2.44 11.90
CA ALA A 92 -1.61 1.37 10.97
C ALA A 92 -0.46 1.78 10.06
N PHE A 93 0.41 0.81 9.73
CA PHE A 93 1.33 0.99 8.61
C PHE A 93 0.54 0.95 7.30
N VAL A 94 0.89 1.81 6.35
CA VAL A 94 0.34 1.77 5.00
C VAL A 94 1.47 1.55 4.02
N LEU A 95 1.41 0.44 3.29
CA LEU A 95 2.40 0.04 2.31
C LEU A 95 1.80 0.21 0.91
N ALA A 96 2.47 0.99 0.07
CA ALA A 96 2.04 1.31 -1.28
C ALA A 96 3.21 1.11 -2.26
N PRO A 97 3.46 -0.14 -2.72
CA PRO A 97 4.54 -0.43 -3.66
C PRO A 97 4.19 0.04 -5.07
N GLN A 98 5.21 0.48 -5.83
CA GLN A 98 5.09 0.86 -7.23
C GLN A 98 5.70 -0.23 -8.10
N TYR A 99 4.89 -0.84 -8.96
CA TYR A 99 5.31 -1.96 -9.78
C TYR A 99 5.66 -1.51 -11.21
N PRO A 100 6.78 -2.00 -11.78
CA PRO A 100 7.16 -1.67 -13.14
C PRO A 100 6.37 -2.46 -14.19
N VAL A 101 5.69 -3.53 -13.79
CA VAL A 101 4.89 -4.43 -14.62
C VAL A 101 3.58 -4.77 -13.91
N ALA A 102 2.60 -5.28 -14.66
CA ALA A 102 1.39 -5.85 -14.05
C ALA A 102 1.76 -7.05 -13.17
N ILE A 103 1.16 -7.13 -11.99
CA ILE A 103 1.41 -8.25 -11.07
C ILE A 103 0.56 -9.44 -11.42
N ALA A 104 -0.72 -9.21 -11.70
CA ALA A 104 -1.67 -10.23 -12.12
C ALA A 104 -2.22 -9.88 -13.51
N ASN A 105 -2.67 -10.91 -14.24
CA ASN A 105 -3.37 -10.77 -15.51
C ASN A 105 -4.74 -11.48 -15.48
N ASP A 106 -5.51 -11.33 -16.56
CA ASP A 106 -6.85 -11.92 -16.69
C ASP A 106 -6.85 -13.46 -16.69
N ALA A 107 -5.69 -14.09 -16.91
CA ALA A 107 -5.49 -15.54 -16.81
C ALA A 107 -5.17 -16.01 -15.38
N SER A 108 -5.21 -15.11 -14.39
CA SER A 108 -4.81 -15.37 -12.99
C SER A 108 -3.35 -15.77 -12.81
N GLU A 109 -2.50 -15.47 -13.80
CA GLU A 109 -1.06 -15.66 -13.67
C GLU A 109 -0.46 -14.48 -12.89
N THR A 110 0.61 -14.74 -12.14
CA THR A 110 1.33 -13.72 -11.38
C THR A 110 2.76 -13.55 -11.90
N SER A 111 3.26 -12.31 -11.90
CA SER A 111 4.68 -12.04 -12.09
C SER A 111 5.45 -12.28 -10.80
N ASP A 112 6.79 -12.33 -10.90
CA ASP A 112 7.69 -12.49 -9.75
C ASP A 112 7.48 -11.43 -8.67
N TYR A 113 6.91 -10.26 -9.03
CA TYR A 113 6.61 -9.19 -8.10
C TYR A 113 5.56 -9.57 -7.04
N ALA A 114 4.74 -10.59 -7.28
CA ALA A 114 3.87 -11.12 -6.23
C ALA A 114 4.70 -11.66 -5.04
N ASP A 115 5.74 -12.43 -5.33
CA ASP A 115 6.59 -13.07 -4.32
C ASP A 115 7.51 -12.04 -3.66
N VAL A 116 8.03 -11.10 -4.46
CA VAL A 116 8.78 -9.94 -3.96
C VAL A 116 7.95 -9.11 -2.98
N THR A 117 6.63 -8.95 -3.22
CA THR A 117 5.74 -8.20 -2.32
C THR A 117 5.58 -8.89 -0.98
N ILE A 118 5.42 -10.21 -0.98
CA ILE A 118 5.35 -11.01 0.24
C ILE A 118 6.65 -10.88 1.04
N ARG A 119 7.80 -11.05 0.39
CA ARG A 119 9.12 -10.92 1.05
C ARG A 119 9.40 -9.51 1.54
N LEU A 120 8.92 -8.48 0.84
CA LEU A 120 8.97 -7.10 1.34
C LEU A 120 8.15 -6.94 2.64
N ILE A 121 6.93 -7.48 2.71
CA ILE A 121 6.13 -7.43 3.94
C ILE A 121 6.83 -8.19 5.06
N GLU A 122 7.44 -9.34 4.77
CA GLU A 122 8.23 -10.09 5.74
C GLU A 122 9.45 -9.30 6.25
N ASP A 123 10.22 -8.64 5.38
CA ASP A 123 11.32 -7.74 5.78
C ASP A 123 10.82 -6.65 6.72
N LEU A 124 9.72 -5.98 6.35
CA LEU A 124 9.13 -4.92 7.16
C LEU A 124 8.66 -5.42 8.52
N THR A 125 8.04 -6.60 8.59
CA THR A 125 7.64 -7.22 9.87
C THR A 125 8.82 -7.65 10.74
N GLY A 126 10.01 -7.83 10.18
CA GLY A 126 11.24 -8.05 10.94
C GLY A 126 11.87 -6.74 11.47
N ARG A 127 11.58 -5.61 10.81
CA ARG A 127 12.15 -4.29 11.13
C ARG A 127 11.26 -3.43 12.02
N TYR A 128 9.95 -3.63 11.93
CA TYR A 128 8.93 -2.89 12.66
C TYR A 128 8.03 -3.86 13.43
N SER A 129 7.40 -3.36 14.50
CA SER A 129 6.44 -4.10 15.29
C SER A 129 5.08 -4.18 14.59
N ILE A 130 5.07 -4.87 13.45
CA ILE A 130 3.89 -5.15 12.64
C ILE A 130 3.31 -6.51 13.04
N ASP A 131 2.01 -6.54 13.25
CA ASP A 131 1.26 -7.74 13.58
C ASP A 131 1.03 -8.61 12.34
N ARG A 132 1.70 -9.77 12.30
CA ARG A 132 1.56 -10.75 11.22
C ARG A 132 0.13 -11.30 11.07
N LYS A 133 -0.73 -11.15 12.09
CA LYS A 133 -2.14 -11.58 12.05
C LYS A 133 -3.08 -10.48 11.56
N ARG A 134 -2.57 -9.27 11.29
CA ARG A 134 -3.36 -8.12 10.82
C ARG A 134 -2.69 -7.46 9.62
N LEU A 135 -2.38 -8.30 8.63
CA LEU A 135 -1.92 -7.90 7.31
C LEU A 135 -3.14 -7.85 6.40
N TYR A 136 -3.51 -6.67 5.94
CA TYR A 136 -4.65 -6.46 5.06
C TYR A 136 -4.17 -6.10 3.66
N THR A 137 -4.88 -6.57 2.64
CA THR A 137 -4.65 -6.16 1.25
C THR A 137 -5.89 -5.51 0.67
N THR A 138 -5.69 -4.46 -0.11
CA THR A 138 -6.74 -3.77 -0.84
C THR A 138 -6.16 -3.14 -2.09
N GLY A 139 -7.01 -2.80 -3.04
CA GLY A 139 -6.62 -2.14 -4.27
C GLY A 139 -7.84 -1.64 -5.03
N GLN A 140 -7.59 -1.00 -6.16
CA GLN A 140 -8.66 -0.59 -7.08
C GLN A 140 -8.46 -1.29 -8.43
N SER A 141 -9.53 -1.86 -8.99
CA SER A 141 -9.52 -2.40 -10.37
C SER A 141 -8.41 -3.46 -10.56
N GLY A 142 -7.36 -3.21 -11.33
CA GLY A 142 -6.19 -4.10 -11.43
C GLY A 142 -5.51 -4.38 -10.08
N GLY A 143 -5.60 -3.45 -9.14
CA GLY A 143 -5.19 -3.64 -7.75
C GLY A 143 -6.06 -4.67 -7.01
N CYS A 144 -7.39 -4.68 -7.22
CA CYS A 144 -8.26 -5.73 -6.67
C CYS A 144 -7.91 -7.10 -7.24
N MET A 145 -7.70 -7.17 -8.55
CA MET A 145 -7.28 -8.42 -9.21
C MET A 145 -5.97 -8.93 -8.61
N THR A 146 -5.03 -8.02 -8.34
CA THR A 146 -3.77 -8.39 -7.70
C THR A 146 -3.95 -8.85 -6.26
N SER A 147 -4.76 -8.15 -5.46
CA SER A 147 -5.09 -8.59 -4.09
C SER A 147 -5.71 -9.98 -4.08
N ILE A 148 -6.61 -10.27 -5.03
CA ILE A 148 -7.20 -11.61 -5.20
C ILE A 148 -6.14 -12.64 -5.58
N ALA A 149 -5.28 -12.32 -6.55
CA ALA A 149 -4.21 -13.23 -6.98
C ALA A 149 -3.23 -13.55 -5.84
N LEU A 150 -2.89 -12.54 -5.02
CA LEU A 150 -2.09 -12.72 -3.81
C LEU A 150 -2.78 -13.63 -2.79
N ASN A 151 -4.07 -13.43 -2.54
CA ASN A 151 -4.84 -14.29 -1.63
C ASN A 151 -5.01 -15.72 -2.16
N ILE A 152 -5.05 -15.93 -3.48
CA ILE A 152 -5.09 -17.28 -4.06
C ILE A 152 -3.73 -17.97 -3.89
N LYS A 153 -2.62 -17.26 -4.18
CA LYS A 153 -1.27 -17.82 -4.09
C LYS A 153 -0.81 -18.00 -2.64
N TYR A 154 -1.27 -17.15 -1.74
CA TYR A 154 -0.88 -17.08 -0.32
C TYR A 154 -2.13 -17.00 0.60
N PRO A 155 -2.93 -18.08 0.68
CA PRO A 155 -4.25 -18.05 1.33
C PRO A 155 -4.24 -17.72 2.82
N ASP A 156 -3.11 -17.95 3.51
CA ASP A 156 -2.97 -17.74 4.95
C ASP A 156 -2.15 -16.49 5.31
N PHE A 157 -1.75 -15.68 4.32
CA PHE A 157 -0.84 -14.55 4.55
C PHE A 157 -1.56 -13.26 4.94
N PHE A 158 -2.73 -13.00 4.38
CA PHE A 158 -3.56 -11.84 4.71
C PHE A 158 -4.75 -12.25 5.60
N ALA A 159 -5.23 -11.30 6.40
CA ALA A 159 -6.32 -11.47 7.38
C ALA A 159 -7.70 -11.06 6.84
#